data_AF-A0A068N1C4-F1
#
_entry.id   AF-A0A068N1C4-F1
#
_cell.length_a   1.000
_cell.length_b   1.000
_cell.length_c   1.000
_cell.angle_alpha   90.00
_cell.angle_beta   90.00
_cell.angle_gamma   90.00
#
_symmetry.space_group_name_H-M   'P 1'
#
loop_
_entity.id
_entity.type
_entity.pdbx_description
1 polymer ?
#
loop_
_entity_poly.entity_id
_entity_poly.type
_entity_poly.pdbx_seq_one_letter_code
_entity_poly.pdbx_strand_id
1 'polypeptide(L)'
;MELAVVVVVIGILSGVVINAKPWYENPLKNSQDRLQSVVKTTRTRAMTSTSTYRITVNPNSPQEAIQVQRIRSGSCQANATLRQDALATDNTIALNDVSGFAIGDRLKVGGTEADALSVNFGNSTITLGAPVGAKAAGTKVETIKNWKNDGAFMEEDLNVNKKTSQGSPDIHMAGKFGNAATDNWSICINSRGLVSLFDANGMVTDELNLVLTNTRTNEEAKVIIFPGGAMDATAIAMGSGSGGGGAGSESPTGSESPTGGGGGGSEPEEVAGGGPGNGNNGNNRPGCNQGLGNGSDGCSPGNSDNNQPSNDDSPDAAPGNPGRAGGNGNRGGNNRR
;
A
#
# COMPACT_ATOMS: atom_id res chain seq x y z
N MET A 1 48.32 -14.08 47.34
CA MET A 1 47.07 -14.85 47.50
C MET A 1 45.84 -14.13 46.94
N GLU A 2 45.82 -12.80 46.86
CA GLU A 2 44.69 -12.02 46.33
C GLU A 2 44.31 -12.35 44.87
N LEU A 3 45.31 -12.47 43.99
CA LEU A 3 45.08 -12.75 42.56
C LEU A 3 44.43 -14.11 42.29
N ALA A 4 44.70 -15.12 43.13
CA ALA A 4 44.11 -16.45 42.98
C ALA A 4 42.62 -16.45 43.38
N VAL A 5 42.24 -15.64 44.38
CA VAL A 5 40.85 -15.51 44.80
C VAL A 5 40.02 -14.78 43.74
N VAL A 6 40.58 -13.74 43.11
CA VAL A 6 39.89 -13.01 42.03
C VAL A 6 39.63 -13.90 40.82
N VAL A 7 40.59 -14.73 40.41
CA VAL A 7 40.43 -15.65 39.27
C VAL A 7 39.40 -16.74 39.56
N VAL A 8 39.33 -17.25 40.80
CA VAL A 8 38.32 -18.24 41.20
C VAL A 8 36.92 -17.62 41.23
N VAL A 9 36.77 -16.38 41.72
CA VAL A 9 35.47 -15.69 41.75
C VAL A 9 35.00 -15.35 40.33
N ILE A 10 35.89 -14.93 39.43
CA ILE A 10 35.55 -14.69 38.02
C ILE A 10 35.23 -16.02 37.30
N GLY A 11 35.93 -17.11 37.62
CA GLY A 11 35.65 -18.45 37.08
C GLY A 11 34.29 -19.01 37.48
N ILE A 12 33.85 -18.75 38.72
CA ILE A 12 32.51 -19.14 39.20
C ILE A 12 31.42 -18.26 38.56
N LEU A 13 31.67 -16.95 38.39
CA LEU A 13 30.72 -16.04 37.75
C LEU A 13 30.59 -16.26 36.24
N SER A 14 31.65 -16.71 35.56
CA SER A 14 31.63 -17.03 34.12
C SER A 14 31.00 -18.40 33.80
N GLY A 15 30.81 -19.27 34.80
CA GLY A 15 29.99 -20.49 34.66
C GLY A 15 28.48 -20.21 34.63
N VAL A 16 28.07 -18.99 34.99
CA VAL A 16 26.70 -18.48 34.87
C VAL A 16 26.68 -17.40 33.79
N VAL A 17 27.16 -17.71 32.58
CA VAL A 17 26.62 -16.99 31.42
C VAL A 17 25.20 -17.50 31.27
N ILE A 18 24.31 -16.77 31.95
CA ILE A 18 22.87 -16.87 31.90
C ILE A 18 22.53 -17.18 30.45
N ASN A 19 21.91 -18.34 30.20
CA ASN A 19 21.04 -18.51 29.05
C ASN A 19 20.05 -17.35 29.14
N ALA A 20 20.37 -16.21 28.54
CA ALA A 20 19.54 -15.02 28.42
C ALA A 20 18.43 -15.38 27.42
N LYS A 21 17.61 -16.35 27.84
CA LYS A 21 16.43 -16.95 27.25
C LYS A 21 15.33 -15.89 27.16
N PRO A 22 14.39 -16.03 26.22
CA PRO A 22 14.00 -15.16 25.10
C PRO A 22 13.15 -13.91 25.42
N TRP A 23 13.30 -13.34 26.62
CA TRP A 23 12.75 -12.06 27.14
C TRP A 23 12.66 -10.82 26.22
N TYR A 24 13.24 -10.81 25.02
CA TYR A 24 13.15 -9.65 24.12
C TYR A 24 12.15 -9.81 22.97
N GLU A 25 11.80 -11.04 22.57
CA GLU A 25 10.88 -11.25 21.46
C GLU A 25 9.58 -11.86 21.98
N ASN A 26 8.58 -11.00 22.19
CA ASN A 26 7.20 -11.46 22.34
C ASN A 26 6.66 -11.75 20.92
N PRO A 27 6.59 -13.03 20.49
CA PRO A 27 6.22 -13.37 19.12
C PRO A 27 4.81 -12.87 18.80
N LEU A 28 3.91 -12.90 19.78
CA LEU A 28 2.53 -12.49 19.62
C LEU A 28 2.43 -10.97 19.36
N LYS A 29 3.17 -10.16 20.12
CA LYS A 29 3.27 -8.71 19.89
C LYS A 29 3.92 -8.39 18.53
N ASN A 30 4.97 -9.11 18.17
CA ASN A 30 5.63 -8.94 16.88
C ASN A 30 4.69 -9.27 15.70
N SER A 31 3.89 -10.34 15.81
CA SER A 31 2.86 -10.69 14.82
C SER A 31 1.78 -9.61 14.73
N GLN A 32 1.34 -9.06 15.88
CA GLN A 32 0.37 -7.97 15.94
C GLN A 32 0.88 -6.71 15.23
N ASP A 33 2.10 -6.29 15.53
CA ASP A 33 2.72 -5.09 14.93
C ASP A 33 2.92 -5.25 13.43
N ARG A 34 3.30 -6.45 12.99
CA ARG A 34 3.45 -6.76 11.56
C ARG A 34 2.12 -6.69 10.83
N LEU A 35 1.05 -7.26 11.40
CA LEU A 35 -0.28 -7.17 10.80
C LEU A 35 -0.76 -5.72 10.69
N GLN A 36 -0.57 -4.93 11.74
CA GLN A 36 -0.86 -3.49 11.69
C GLN A 36 -0.03 -2.76 10.64
N SER A 37 1.27 -3.05 10.56
CA SER A 37 2.18 -2.48 9.57
C SER A 37 1.74 -2.80 8.15
N VAL A 38 1.33 -4.05 7.88
CA VAL A 38 0.83 -4.45 6.55
C VAL A 38 -0.45 -3.70 6.20
N VAL A 39 -1.43 -3.57 7.12
CA VAL A 39 -2.67 -2.84 6.84
C VAL A 39 -2.37 -1.35 6.60
N LYS A 40 -1.55 -0.72 7.45
CA LYS A 40 -1.14 0.69 7.28
C LYS A 40 -0.41 0.92 5.95
N THR A 41 0.55 0.07 5.63
CA THR A 41 1.33 0.14 4.38
C THR A 41 0.42 -0.06 3.17
N THR A 42 -0.47 -1.05 3.21
CA THR A 42 -1.45 -1.31 2.15
C THR A 42 -2.33 -0.10 1.91
N ARG A 43 -2.79 0.56 2.99
CA ARG A 43 -3.58 1.79 2.91
C ARG A 43 -2.82 2.93 2.26
N THR A 44 -1.60 3.20 2.70
CA THR A 44 -0.73 4.22 2.09
C THR A 44 -0.52 3.94 0.61
N ARG A 45 -0.27 2.68 0.23
CA ARG A 45 -0.07 2.29 -1.17
C ARG A 45 -1.32 2.39 -2.01
N ALA A 46 -2.50 2.08 -1.46
CA ALA A 46 -3.78 2.29 -2.14
C ALA A 46 -3.97 3.76 -2.55
N MET A 47 -3.65 4.67 -1.62
CA MET A 47 -3.72 6.12 -1.85
C MET A 47 -2.68 6.60 -2.86
N THR A 48 -1.40 6.21 -2.70
CA THR A 48 -0.33 6.71 -3.57
C THR A 48 -0.38 6.16 -5.00
N SER A 49 -0.84 4.92 -5.17
CA SER A 49 -0.97 4.29 -6.49
C SER A 49 -2.36 4.47 -7.11
N THR A 50 -3.27 5.19 -6.43
CA THR A 50 -4.67 5.38 -6.85
C THR A 50 -5.37 4.06 -7.19
N SER A 51 -4.99 2.98 -6.52
CA SER A 51 -5.43 1.61 -6.80
C SER A 51 -6.15 1.04 -5.59
N THR A 52 -6.96 0.02 -5.82
CA THR A 52 -7.66 -0.68 -4.74
C THR A 52 -6.85 -1.90 -4.33
N TYR A 53 -6.74 -2.09 -3.03
CA TYR A 53 -6.06 -3.21 -2.42
C TYR A 53 -7.03 -4.09 -1.65
N ARG A 54 -6.72 -5.38 -1.59
CA ARG A 54 -7.44 -6.36 -0.78
C ARG A 54 -6.45 -7.18 0.01
N ILE A 55 -6.71 -7.32 1.30
CA ILE A 55 -6.00 -8.21 2.22
C ILE A 55 -6.95 -9.36 2.51
N THR A 56 -6.52 -10.59 2.25
CA THR A 56 -7.26 -11.81 2.56
C THR A 56 -6.36 -12.82 3.24
N VAL A 57 -6.94 -13.88 3.80
CA VAL A 57 -6.16 -15.06 4.19
C VAL A 57 -5.45 -15.67 2.97
N ASN A 58 -4.27 -16.23 3.20
CA ASN A 58 -3.57 -17.03 2.21
C ASN A 58 -4.25 -18.41 2.14
N PRO A 59 -4.79 -18.84 0.99
CA PRO A 59 -5.50 -20.12 0.88
C PRO A 59 -4.62 -21.34 1.18
N ASN A 60 -3.30 -21.22 1.03
CA ASN A 60 -2.36 -22.31 1.31
C ASN A 60 -2.00 -22.39 2.80
N SER A 61 -2.22 -21.30 3.57
CA SER A 61 -1.88 -21.22 4.99
C SER A 61 -2.80 -20.22 5.70
N PRO A 62 -4.12 -20.49 5.77
CA PRO A 62 -5.12 -19.49 6.14
C PRO A 62 -5.02 -18.99 7.58
N GLN A 63 -4.41 -19.81 8.46
CA GLN A 63 -4.20 -19.48 9.86
C GLN A 63 -2.86 -18.78 10.12
N GLU A 64 -1.94 -18.75 9.15
CA GLU A 64 -0.57 -18.32 9.39
C GLU A 64 -0.13 -17.19 8.46
N ALA A 65 -0.81 -17.00 7.33
CA ALA A 65 -0.44 -15.98 6.37
C ALA A 65 -1.65 -15.25 5.80
N ILE A 66 -1.42 -13.99 5.50
CA ILE A 66 -2.28 -13.17 4.66
C ILE A 66 -1.69 -13.07 3.25
N GLN A 67 -2.47 -12.54 2.33
CA GLN A 67 -1.97 -12.09 1.04
C GLN A 67 -2.52 -10.70 0.76
N VAL A 68 -1.68 -9.85 0.18
CA VAL A 68 -2.07 -8.52 -0.26
C VAL A 68 -2.14 -8.52 -1.77
N GLN A 69 -3.30 -8.14 -2.27
CA GLN A 69 -3.60 -8.11 -3.69
C GLN A 69 -4.01 -6.70 -4.09
N ARG A 70 -3.73 -6.36 -5.35
CA ARG A 70 -4.09 -5.08 -5.94
C ARG A 70 -4.89 -5.26 -7.21
N ILE A 71 -5.70 -4.27 -7.50
CA ILE A 71 -6.37 -4.08 -8.77
C ILE A 71 -6.23 -2.61 -9.18
N ARG A 72 -6.10 -2.35 -10.48
CA ARG A 72 -6.23 -1.00 -11.05
C ARG A 72 -7.70 -0.63 -11.10
N SER A 73 -8.27 -0.42 -9.94
CA SER A 73 -9.62 0.10 -9.80
C SER A 73 -9.70 1.08 -8.65
N GLY A 74 -10.62 2.05 -8.73
CA GLY A 74 -10.86 3.01 -7.67
C GLY A 74 -11.73 2.50 -6.53
N SER A 75 -12.36 1.32 -6.65
CA SER A 75 -13.15 0.75 -5.55
C SER A 75 -13.04 -0.76 -5.36
N CYS A 76 -13.51 -1.17 -4.20
CA CYS A 76 -13.58 -2.54 -3.73
C CYS A 76 -14.67 -3.37 -4.41
N GLN A 77 -15.82 -2.75 -4.63
CA GLN A 77 -16.98 -3.34 -5.27
C GLN A 77 -17.80 -2.22 -5.90
N ALA A 78 -17.58 -1.98 -7.20
CA ALA A 78 -18.50 -1.16 -7.98
C ALA A 78 -19.52 -2.08 -8.62
N ASN A 79 -20.80 -1.84 -8.33
CA ASN A 79 -21.90 -2.55 -8.97
C ASN A 79 -23.04 -1.57 -9.18
N ALA A 80 -23.58 -1.54 -10.39
CA ALA A 80 -24.73 -0.72 -10.74
C ALA A 80 -25.53 -1.41 -11.85
N THR A 81 -26.58 -0.75 -12.29
CA THR A 81 -27.39 -1.19 -13.42
C THR A 81 -27.52 -0.08 -14.44
N LEU A 82 -27.68 -0.45 -15.71
CA LEU A 82 -27.97 0.50 -16.77
C LEU A 82 -29.28 1.24 -16.47
N ARG A 83 -29.27 2.56 -16.52
CA ARG A 83 -30.46 3.41 -16.34
C ARG A 83 -31.37 3.39 -17.56
N GLN A 84 -30.80 3.17 -18.74
CA GLN A 84 -31.49 3.11 -20.02
C GLN A 84 -30.80 2.09 -20.93
N ASP A 85 -31.45 1.74 -22.04
CA ASP A 85 -30.84 0.87 -23.05
C ASP A 85 -29.54 1.48 -23.59
N ALA A 86 -28.50 0.65 -23.70
CA ALA A 86 -27.28 0.98 -24.41
C ALA A 86 -27.39 0.42 -25.83
N LEU A 87 -27.10 1.23 -26.85
CA LEU A 87 -27.08 0.81 -28.24
C LEU A 87 -25.77 0.07 -28.58
N ALA A 88 -25.77 -0.67 -29.69
CA ALA A 88 -24.63 -1.48 -30.11
C ALA A 88 -23.34 -0.68 -30.35
N THR A 89 -23.48 0.61 -30.68
CA THR A 89 -22.38 1.53 -30.98
C THR A 89 -22.07 2.48 -29.82
N ASP A 90 -22.81 2.42 -28.72
CA ASP A 90 -22.66 3.36 -27.63
C ASP A 90 -21.37 3.10 -26.86
N ASN A 91 -20.51 4.10 -26.85
CA ASN A 91 -19.35 4.16 -25.98
C ASN A 91 -19.66 4.86 -24.66
N THR A 92 -20.88 5.35 -24.45
CA THR A 92 -21.27 5.98 -23.18
C THR A 92 -22.50 5.29 -22.66
N ILE A 93 -22.39 4.76 -21.43
CA ILE A 93 -23.49 4.10 -20.74
C ILE A 93 -23.96 4.97 -19.58
N ALA A 94 -25.27 5.05 -19.39
CA ALA A 94 -25.86 5.71 -18.23
C ALA A 94 -26.18 4.67 -17.16
N LEU A 95 -25.72 4.89 -15.94
CA LEU A 95 -25.94 4.02 -14.79
C LEU A 95 -26.89 4.70 -13.80
N ASN A 96 -27.54 3.87 -12.98
CA ASN A 96 -28.32 4.38 -11.85
C ASN A 96 -27.43 4.97 -10.75
N ASP A 97 -26.22 4.46 -10.62
CA ASP A 97 -25.19 4.98 -9.75
C ASP A 97 -23.82 4.74 -10.38
N VAL A 98 -22.95 5.75 -10.35
CA VAL A 98 -21.54 5.63 -10.75
C VAL A 98 -20.61 5.68 -9.54
N SER A 99 -21.15 5.78 -8.32
CA SER A 99 -20.37 5.73 -7.09
C SER A 99 -19.65 4.39 -7.00
N GLY A 100 -18.33 4.45 -6.84
CA GLY A 100 -17.46 3.28 -6.84
C GLY A 100 -16.78 2.97 -8.17
N PHE A 101 -17.22 3.49 -9.31
CA PHE A 101 -16.45 3.35 -10.55
C PHE A 101 -15.35 4.42 -10.64
N ALA A 102 -14.23 4.06 -11.25
CA ALA A 102 -13.13 4.97 -11.52
C ALA A 102 -12.58 4.82 -12.95
N ILE A 103 -11.83 5.84 -13.37
CA ILE A 103 -11.13 5.83 -14.65
C ILE A 103 -10.08 4.71 -14.62
N GLY A 104 -10.04 3.92 -15.70
CA GLY A 104 -9.17 2.76 -15.85
C GLY A 104 -9.76 1.45 -15.31
N ASP A 105 -10.95 1.49 -14.70
CA ASP A 105 -11.65 0.27 -14.27
C ASP A 105 -11.99 -0.60 -15.49
N ARG A 106 -11.71 -1.90 -15.40
CA ARG A 106 -12.24 -2.87 -16.37
C ARG A 106 -13.62 -3.32 -15.91
N LEU A 107 -14.63 -3.10 -16.75
CA LEU A 107 -16.04 -3.32 -16.43
C LEU A 107 -16.60 -4.51 -17.21
N LYS A 108 -17.60 -5.18 -16.63
CA LYS A 108 -18.44 -6.18 -17.29
C LYS A 108 -19.87 -5.68 -17.33
N VAL A 109 -20.37 -5.40 -18.54
CA VAL A 109 -21.73 -4.91 -18.80
C VAL A 109 -22.52 -6.04 -19.46
N GLY A 110 -23.37 -6.73 -18.69
CA GLY A 110 -24.19 -7.83 -19.22
C GLY A 110 -23.38 -8.90 -19.95
N GLY A 111 -22.19 -9.23 -19.43
CA GLY A 111 -21.29 -10.22 -20.03
C GLY A 111 -20.18 -9.65 -20.93
N THR A 112 -20.33 -8.43 -21.47
CA THR A 112 -19.33 -7.82 -22.34
C THR A 112 -18.33 -7.02 -21.52
N GLU A 113 -17.03 -7.16 -21.78
CA GLU A 113 -15.98 -6.42 -21.07
C GLU A 113 -15.59 -5.14 -21.79
N ALA A 114 -15.35 -4.06 -21.05
CA ALA A 114 -14.82 -2.81 -21.58
C ALA A 114 -14.10 -2.01 -20.48
N ASP A 115 -13.11 -1.19 -20.86
CA ASP A 115 -12.41 -0.30 -19.91
C ASP A 115 -13.14 1.03 -19.77
N ALA A 116 -13.26 1.55 -18.56
CA ALA A 116 -13.81 2.87 -18.27
C ALA A 116 -12.76 3.95 -18.57
N LEU A 117 -12.99 4.77 -19.58
CA LEU A 117 -12.11 5.90 -19.94
C LEU A 117 -12.45 7.17 -19.17
N SER A 118 -13.72 7.37 -18.82
CA SER A 118 -14.15 8.51 -18.01
C SER A 118 -15.37 8.13 -17.16
N VAL A 119 -15.50 8.77 -16.00
CA VAL A 119 -16.65 8.63 -15.11
C VAL A 119 -17.21 10.02 -14.81
N ASN A 120 -18.46 10.27 -15.16
CA ASN A 120 -19.15 11.53 -14.91
C ASN A 120 -20.21 11.35 -13.82
N PHE A 121 -19.92 11.91 -12.64
CA PHE A 121 -20.79 11.86 -11.48
C PHE A 121 -22.04 12.75 -11.62
N GLY A 122 -21.98 13.84 -12.41
CA GLY A 122 -23.06 14.81 -12.53
C GLY A 122 -24.29 14.26 -13.27
N ASN A 123 -24.09 13.36 -14.22
CA ASN A 123 -25.16 12.72 -15.00
C ASN A 123 -25.21 11.18 -14.84
N SER A 124 -24.32 10.62 -14.02
CA SER A 124 -24.13 9.18 -13.79
C SER A 124 -23.85 8.40 -15.08
N THR A 125 -22.89 8.87 -15.88
CA THR A 125 -22.46 8.17 -17.10
C THR A 125 -21.01 7.74 -17.06
N ILE A 126 -20.69 6.63 -17.71
CA ILE A 126 -19.32 6.15 -17.92
C ILE A 126 -19.06 6.11 -19.42
N THR A 127 -17.96 6.70 -19.87
CA THR A 127 -17.45 6.51 -21.23
C THR A 127 -16.51 5.31 -21.24
N LEU A 128 -16.75 4.37 -22.14
CA LEU A 128 -16.03 3.12 -22.33
C LEU A 128 -15.03 3.23 -23.48
N GLY A 129 -13.97 2.43 -23.43
CA GLY A 129 -12.97 2.33 -24.49
C GLY A 129 -13.45 1.59 -25.73
N ALA A 130 -14.53 0.81 -25.61
CA ALA A 130 -15.17 0.12 -26.70
C ALA A 130 -16.68 -0.04 -26.43
N PRO A 131 -17.52 -0.16 -27.47
CA PRO A 131 -18.94 -0.42 -27.30
C PRO A 131 -19.18 -1.79 -26.67
N VAL A 132 -20.17 -1.90 -25.79
CA VAL A 132 -20.53 -3.15 -25.09
C VAL A 132 -21.64 -3.95 -25.79
N GLY A 133 -22.07 -3.48 -26.96
CA GLY A 133 -23.21 -4.03 -27.69
C GLY A 133 -24.55 -3.53 -27.14
N ALA A 134 -25.64 -3.93 -27.81
CA ALA A 134 -26.98 -3.57 -27.35
C ALA A 134 -27.28 -4.26 -26.01
N LYS A 135 -27.67 -3.48 -25.00
CA LYS A 135 -28.00 -3.98 -23.66
C LYS A 135 -29.22 -3.25 -23.14
N ALA A 136 -30.16 -3.98 -22.53
CA ALA A 136 -31.37 -3.39 -21.98
C ALA A 136 -31.10 -2.62 -20.68
N ALA A 137 -31.94 -1.64 -20.37
CA ALA A 137 -32.02 -1.03 -19.05
C ALA A 137 -32.13 -2.11 -17.95
N GLY A 138 -31.56 -1.84 -16.78
CA GLY A 138 -31.47 -2.81 -15.68
C GLY A 138 -30.34 -3.82 -15.81
N THR A 139 -29.64 -3.90 -16.96
CA THR A 139 -28.47 -4.78 -17.11
C THR A 139 -27.40 -4.44 -16.08
N LYS A 140 -26.88 -5.47 -15.39
CA LYS A 140 -25.83 -5.33 -14.37
C LYS A 140 -24.50 -4.87 -14.99
N VAL A 141 -23.86 -3.93 -14.30
CA VAL A 141 -22.53 -3.41 -14.57
C VAL A 141 -21.67 -3.60 -13.33
N GLU A 142 -20.59 -4.36 -13.46
CA GLU A 142 -19.70 -4.69 -12.34
C GLU A 142 -18.23 -4.56 -12.74
N THR A 143 -17.35 -4.25 -11.78
CA THR A 143 -15.91 -4.26 -12.03
C THR A 143 -15.38 -5.69 -12.14
N ILE A 144 -14.54 -5.93 -13.14
CA ILE A 144 -13.85 -7.21 -13.33
C ILE A 144 -12.70 -7.29 -12.34
N LYS A 145 -12.86 -8.18 -11.36
CA LYS A 145 -11.91 -8.37 -10.28
C LYS A 145 -10.73 -9.23 -10.72
N ASN A 146 -9.75 -8.64 -11.39
CA ASN A 146 -8.48 -9.29 -11.76
C ASN A 146 -7.38 -9.06 -10.72
N TRP A 147 -7.67 -9.40 -9.46
CA TRP A 147 -6.73 -9.26 -8.35
C TRP A 147 -5.38 -9.92 -8.66
N LYS A 148 -4.30 -9.17 -8.46
CA LYS A 148 -2.92 -9.68 -8.57
C LYS A 148 -2.21 -9.47 -7.24
N ASN A 149 -1.41 -10.45 -6.81
CA ASN A 149 -0.57 -10.28 -5.63
C ASN A 149 0.36 -9.07 -5.83
N ASP A 150 0.47 -8.23 -4.82
CA ASP A 150 1.38 -7.08 -4.88
C ASP A 150 2.78 -7.52 -4.44
N GLY A 151 3.69 -7.63 -5.42
CA GLY A 151 5.06 -8.11 -5.20
C GLY A 151 5.98 -7.20 -4.39
N ALA A 152 5.51 -6.06 -3.88
CA ALA A 152 6.28 -5.26 -2.93
C ALA A 152 6.01 -5.62 -1.46
N PHE A 153 5.08 -6.54 -1.19
CA PHE A 153 5.00 -7.21 0.10
C PHE A 153 5.79 -8.50 0.03
N MET A 154 6.77 -8.66 0.92
CA MET A 154 7.56 -9.87 0.99
C MET A 154 6.81 -10.96 1.77
N GLU A 155 7.07 -12.23 1.46
CA GLU A 155 6.38 -13.35 2.10
C GLU A 155 6.57 -13.34 3.64
N GLU A 156 7.76 -12.95 4.08
CA GLU A 156 8.12 -12.78 5.48
C GLU A 156 7.42 -11.63 6.19
N ASP A 157 6.72 -10.73 5.50
CA ASP A 157 5.88 -9.68 6.11
C ASP A 157 4.43 -10.12 6.22
N LEU A 158 4.01 -11.02 5.33
CA LEU A 158 2.65 -11.52 5.22
C LEU A 158 2.36 -12.74 6.10
N ASN A 159 3.41 -13.42 6.59
CA ASN A 159 3.28 -14.59 7.45
C ASN A 159 3.34 -14.20 8.93
N VAL A 160 2.26 -14.35 9.72
CA VAL A 160 2.27 -14.01 11.16
C VAL A 160 3.28 -14.81 11.96
N ASN A 161 3.68 -15.99 11.49
CA ASN A 161 4.73 -16.86 12.05
C ASN A 161 6.08 -16.63 11.36
N LYS A 162 6.73 -15.50 11.64
CA LYS A 162 8.10 -15.30 11.16
C LYS A 162 9.01 -16.38 11.74
N LYS A 163 9.67 -17.16 10.88
CA LYS A 163 10.68 -18.14 11.31
C LYS A 163 11.75 -17.41 12.13
N THR A 164 11.85 -17.76 13.40
CA THR A 164 12.95 -17.30 14.26
C THR A 164 14.06 -18.33 14.25
N SER A 165 15.24 -17.94 14.69
CA SER A 165 16.38 -18.86 14.88
C SER A 165 16.07 -20.02 15.85
N GLN A 166 14.98 -19.92 16.63
CA GLN A 166 14.51 -20.92 17.61
C GLN A 166 13.32 -21.77 17.10
N GLY A 167 12.97 -21.66 15.82
CA GLY A 167 11.82 -22.32 15.20
C GLY A 167 10.72 -21.33 14.78
N SER A 168 9.70 -21.82 14.07
CA SER A 168 8.49 -21.03 13.83
C SER A 168 7.76 -20.84 15.17
N PRO A 169 7.38 -19.61 15.56
CA PRO A 169 6.40 -19.43 16.61
C PRO A 169 5.07 -20.03 16.11
N ASP A 170 4.30 -20.67 16.99
CA ASP A 170 3.04 -21.31 16.62
C ASP A 170 1.88 -20.33 16.84
N ILE A 171 1.90 -19.18 16.16
CA ILE A 171 0.83 -18.17 16.21
C ILE A 171 -0.23 -18.50 15.16
N HIS A 172 -1.48 -18.64 15.60
CA HIS A 172 -2.62 -18.82 14.71
C HIS A 172 -3.43 -17.54 14.65
N MET A 173 -3.84 -17.16 13.45
CA MET A 173 -4.70 -16.01 13.18
C MET A 173 -6.11 -16.50 12.83
N ALA A 174 -7.12 -15.89 13.44
CA ALA A 174 -8.53 -16.10 13.11
C ALA A 174 -9.23 -14.74 12.99
N GLY A 175 -10.03 -14.56 11.94
CA GLY A 175 -10.88 -13.39 11.79
C GLY A 175 -12.24 -13.61 12.44
N LYS A 176 -12.75 -12.59 13.13
CA LYS A 176 -14.09 -12.61 13.75
C LYS A 176 -14.84 -11.33 13.40
N PHE A 177 -16.09 -11.47 12.96
CA PHE A 177 -17.05 -10.38 12.91
C PHE A 177 -17.99 -10.55 14.10
N GLY A 178 -17.94 -9.63 15.05
CA GLY A 178 -18.54 -9.82 16.37
C GLY A 178 -18.00 -11.10 17.04
N ASN A 179 -18.91 -12.04 17.36
CA ASN A 179 -18.56 -13.30 18.03
C ASN A 179 -18.38 -14.50 17.07
N ALA A 180 -18.63 -14.33 15.77
CA ALA A 180 -18.55 -15.42 14.80
C ALA A 180 -17.17 -15.49 14.14
N ALA A 181 -16.49 -16.63 14.29
CA ALA A 181 -15.25 -16.90 13.56
C ALA A 181 -15.55 -17.15 12.08
N THR A 182 -14.69 -16.63 11.22
CA THR A 182 -14.77 -16.80 9.77
C THR A 182 -13.37 -16.96 9.19
N ASP A 183 -13.23 -17.88 8.24
CA ASP A 183 -12.01 -18.07 7.47
C ASP A 183 -12.04 -17.28 6.14
N ASN A 184 -13.19 -16.66 5.82
CA ASN A 184 -13.45 -15.99 4.54
C ASN A 184 -13.55 -14.46 4.69
N TRP A 185 -12.86 -13.89 5.66
CA TRP A 185 -12.81 -12.44 5.80
C TRP A 185 -11.91 -11.82 4.73
N SER A 186 -12.24 -10.59 4.33
CA SER A 186 -11.33 -9.75 3.57
C SER A 186 -11.46 -8.29 3.95
N ILE A 187 -10.33 -7.61 3.91
CA ILE A 187 -10.22 -6.16 4.08
C ILE A 187 -10.00 -5.60 2.70
N CYS A 188 -10.82 -4.65 2.28
CA CYS A 188 -10.57 -3.94 1.04
C CYS A 188 -10.35 -2.46 1.31
N ILE A 189 -9.34 -1.90 0.65
CA ILE A 189 -8.92 -0.52 0.82
C ILE A 189 -8.97 0.14 -0.55
N ASN A 190 -9.85 1.13 -0.70
CA ASN A 190 -9.99 1.84 -1.97
C ASN A 190 -8.88 2.87 -2.20
N SER A 191 -8.86 3.49 -3.37
CA SER A 191 -7.84 4.49 -3.73
C SER A 191 -7.87 5.77 -2.88
N ARG A 192 -8.89 5.97 -2.05
CA ARG A 192 -8.99 7.06 -1.06
C ARG A 192 -8.57 6.62 0.35
N GLY A 193 -8.10 5.39 0.51
CA GLY A 193 -7.72 4.83 1.79
C GLY A 193 -8.90 4.51 2.71
N LEU A 194 -10.14 4.46 2.20
CA LEU A 194 -11.29 3.99 2.98
C LEU A 194 -11.29 2.47 3.01
N VAL A 195 -11.51 1.92 4.20
CA VAL A 195 -11.55 0.48 4.43
C VAL A 195 -12.99 -0.01 4.45
N SER A 196 -13.27 -1.04 3.66
CA SER A 196 -14.52 -1.82 3.69
C SER A 196 -14.18 -3.26 4.05
N LEU A 197 -15.02 -3.87 4.87
CA LEU A 197 -14.82 -5.22 5.37
C LEU A 197 -15.81 -6.16 4.72
N PHE A 198 -15.40 -7.41 4.50
CA PHE A 198 -16.22 -8.42 3.86
C PHE A 198 -16.10 -9.75 4.57
N ASP A 199 -17.21 -10.48 4.61
CA ASP A 199 -17.29 -11.89 4.98
C ASP A 199 -17.64 -12.75 3.74
N ALA A 200 -18.06 -13.99 3.96
CA ALA A 200 -18.49 -14.88 2.88
C ALA A 200 -19.77 -14.40 2.16
N ASN A 201 -20.60 -13.58 2.81
CA ASN A 201 -21.91 -13.14 2.33
C ASN A 201 -21.85 -11.77 1.64
N GLY A 202 -20.83 -10.96 1.91
CA GLY A 202 -20.65 -9.66 1.26
C GLY A 202 -20.01 -8.64 2.18
N MET A 203 -20.30 -7.35 1.92
CA MET A 203 -19.81 -6.25 2.73
C MET A 203 -20.49 -6.27 4.11
N VAL A 204 -19.72 -6.07 5.17
CA VAL A 204 -20.22 -6.01 6.54
C VAL A 204 -19.93 -4.65 7.17
N THR A 205 -20.80 -4.24 8.10
CA THR A 205 -20.68 -2.99 8.87
C THR A 205 -20.07 -3.19 10.25
N ASP A 206 -19.86 -4.44 10.66
CA ASP A 206 -19.21 -4.78 11.92
C ASP A 206 -17.68 -4.62 11.81
N GLU A 207 -17.03 -4.47 12.97
CA GLU A 207 -15.57 -4.51 13.06
C GLU A 207 -15.02 -5.92 12.80
N LEU A 208 -13.83 -5.99 12.20
CA LEU A 208 -13.07 -7.21 12.05
C LEU A 208 -12.08 -7.33 13.21
N ASN A 209 -12.28 -8.35 14.04
CA ASN A 209 -11.36 -8.75 15.09
C ASN A 209 -10.41 -9.84 14.56
N LEU A 210 -9.16 -9.48 14.26
CA LEU A 210 -8.10 -10.43 13.93
C LEU A 210 -7.46 -10.91 15.23
N VAL A 211 -7.83 -12.11 15.67
CA VAL A 211 -7.33 -12.74 16.88
C VAL A 211 -6.11 -13.57 16.55
N LEU A 212 -4.98 -13.19 17.13
CA LEU A 212 -3.72 -13.93 17.10
C LEU A 212 -3.62 -14.75 18.38
N THR A 213 -3.36 -16.04 18.27
CA THR A 213 -3.28 -16.97 19.40
C THR A 213 -1.93 -17.67 19.39
N ASN A 214 -1.15 -17.57 20.46
CA ASN A 214 0.03 -18.41 20.65
C ASN A 214 -0.42 -19.79 21.12
N THR A 215 -0.37 -20.80 20.25
CA THR A 215 -0.89 -22.15 20.58
C THR A 215 -0.09 -22.88 21.67
N ARG A 216 1.13 -22.42 21.99
CA ARG A 216 1.94 -22.99 23.08
C ARG A 216 1.51 -22.45 24.45
N THR A 217 1.20 -21.16 24.53
CA THR A 217 0.87 -20.47 25.79
C THR A 217 -0.63 -20.24 25.98
N ASN A 218 -1.42 -20.39 24.91
CA ASN A 218 -2.82 -19.98 24.81
C ASN A 218 -3.05 -18.47 25.07
N GLU A 219 -2.01 -17.65 24.92
CA GLU A 219 -2.15 -16.19 25.00
C GLU A 219 -2.71 -15.62 23.71
N GLU A 220 -3.52 -14.57 23.81
CA GLU A 220 -4.16 -13.92 22.67
C GLU A 220 -3.77 -12.45 22.52
N ALA A 221 -3.70 -11.99 21.28
CA ALA A 221 -3.63 -10.58 20.93
C ALA A 221 -4.64 -10.28 19.83
N LYS A 222 -5.19 -9.07 19.81
CA LYS A 222 -6.19 -8.66 18.82
C LYS A 222 -5.72 -7.46 18.03
N VAL A 223 -5.99 -7.49 16.73
CA VAL A 223 -6.02 -6.29 15.88
C VAL A 223 -7.46 -6.06 15.45
N ILE A 224 -8.04 -4.95 15.90
CA ILE A 224 -9.41 -4.56 15.59
C ILE A 224 -9.35 -3.59 14.42
N ILE A 225 -10.12 -3.87 13.37
CA ILE A 225 -10.19 -3.03 12.17
C ILE A 225 -11.64 -2.58 12.01
N PHE A 226 -11.84 -1.28 12.01
CA PHE A 226 -13.15 -0.67 11.85
C PHE A 226 -13.42 -0.35 10.36
N PRO A 227 -14.67 -0.46 9.89
CA PRO A 227 -15.08 0.18 8.64
C PRO A 227 -14.67 1.66 8.64
N GLY A 228 -14.16 2.14 7.50
CA GLY A 228 -13.57 3.48 7.39
C GLY A 228 -12.06 3.54 7.68
N GLY A 229 -11.49 2.53 8.33
CA GLY A 229 -10.04 2.30 8.37
C GLY A 229 -9.32 2.73 9.65
N ALA A 230 -10.06 3.02 10.72
CA ALA A 230 -9.48 3.08 12.05
C ALA A 230 -9.05 1.68 12.50
N MET A 231 -8.01 1.62 13.34
CA MET A 231 -7.48 0.36 13.87
C MET A 231 -7.13 0.50 15.35
N ASP A 232 -7.31 -0.57 16.10
CA ASP A 232 -6.86 -0.72 17.47
C ASP A 232 -6.06 -2.02 17.65
N ALA A 233 -5.10 -2.04 18.57
CA ALA A 233 -4.37 -3.23 18.97
C ALA A 233 -4.45 -3.39 20.49
N THR A 234 -4.95 -4.53 20.92
CA THR A 234 -5.05 -4.85 22.34
C THR A 234 -4.43 -6.21 22.61
N ALA A 235 -3.55 -6.29 23.61
CA ALA A 235 -3.12 -7.58 24.15
C ALA A 235 -4.23 -8.12 25.06
N ILE A 236 -4.60 -9.39 24.89
CA ILE A 236 -5.57 -10.05 25.77
C ILE A 236 -4.82 -11.10 26.56
N ALA A 237 -4.50 -10.73 27.80
CA ALA A 237 -4.00 -11.70 28.76
C ALA A 237 -5.13 -12.68 29.09
N MET A 238 -5.13 -13.87 28.47
CA MET A 238 -5.92 -14.98 28.96
C MET A 238 -5.18 -15.57 30.15
N GLY A 239 -5.64 -15.22 31.35
CA GLY A 239 -5.10 -15.80 32.58
C GLY A 239 -5.42 -17.29 32.69
N SER A 240 -4.40 -18.11 32.91
CA SER A 240 -4.45 -19.19 33.91
C SER A 240 -3.06 -19.80 34.14
N GLY A 241 -2.37 -19.31 35.18
CA GLY A 241 -1.11 -19.86 35.64
C GLY A 241 -0.42 -18.97 36.66
N SER A 242 -1.00 -18.88 37.86
CA SER A 242 -0.40 -18.35 39.10
C SER A 242 1.14 -18.35 39.13
N GLY A 243 1.75 -17.16 39.10
CA GLY A 243 3.18 -16.95 39.36
C GLY A 243 3.54 -15.47 39.27
N GLY A 244 3.64 -14.80 40.42
CA GLY A 244 3.76 -13.35 40.51
C GLY A 244 5.06 -12.75 39.98
N GLY A 245 5.01 -11.44 39.73
CA GLY A 245 6.16 -10.59 39.39
C GLY A 245 5.85 -9.69 38.21
N GLY A 246 5.45 -8.43 38.49
CA GLY A 246 4.95 -7.50 37.48
C GLY A 246 5.99 -6.81 36.60
N ALA A 247 5.48 -6.05 35.64
CA ALA A 247 6.02 -4.77 35.15
C ALA A 247 4.93 -4.11 34.30
N GLY A 248 4.74 -2.80 34.46
CA GLY A 248 3.62 -2.04 33.91
C GLY A 248 3.54 -2.03 32.39
N SER A 249 2.32 -2.20 31.88
CA SER A 249 1.98 -1.92 30.49
C SER A 249 1.59 -0.45 30.35
N GLU A 250 2.44 0.35 29.71
CA GLU A 250 2.06 1.66 29.21
C GLU A 250 1.17 1.46 27.97
N SER A 251 -0.08 1.92 28.06
CA SER A 251 -0.98 2.02 26.91
C SER A 251 -0.50 3.12 25.96
N PRO A 252 -0.34 2.87 24.66
CA PRO A 252 -0.18 3.95 23.69
C PRO A 252 -1.57 4.46 23.29
N THR A 253 -2.04 5.53 23.95
CA THR A 253 -3.14 6.36 23.44
C THR A 253 -2.62 7.19 22.27
N GLY A 254 -2.69 6.64 21.06
CA GLY A 254 -2.29 7.31 19.82
C GLY A 254 -3.40 7.24 18.77
N SER A 255 -4.58 7.79 19.09
CA SER A 255 -5.66 7.97 18.12
C SER A 255 -5.40 9.21 17.28
N GLU A 256 -4.73 9.07 16.13
CA GLU A 256 -4.70 10.13 15.12
C GLU A 256 -6.04 10.15 14.38
N SER A 257 -6.92 11.06 14.79
CA SER A 257 -8.10 11.44 14.02
C SER A 257 -7.67 12.45 12.94
N PRO A 258 -8.13 12.33 11.68
CA PRO A 258 -7.87 13.34 10.66
C PRO A 258 -8.78 14.55 10.90
N THR A 259 -8.19 15.68 11.28
CA THR A 259 -8.86 16.98 11.37
C THR A 259 -9.21 17.46 9.95
N GLY A 260 -10.45 17.24 9.54
CA GLY A 260 -11.08 17.97 8.45
C GLY A 260 -11.55 19.34 8.97
N GLY A 261 -10.79 20.39 8.70
CA GLY A 261 -11.18 21.78 8.95
C GLY A 261 -11.47 22.48 7.62
N GLY A 262 -12.75 22.76 7.36
CA GLY A 262 -13.19 23.68 6.31
C GLY A 262 -13.61 25.02 6.91
N GLY A 263 -13.44 26.10 6.14
CA GLY A 263 -14.29 27.30 6.20
C GLY A 263 -13.61 28.64 6.48
N GLY A 264 -13.76 29.56 5.51
CA GLY A 264 -13.61 31.02 5.65
C GLY A 264 -12.28 31.57 5.08
N GLY A 265 -12.21 32.41 4.05
CA GLY A 265 -13.17 33.34 3.48
C GLY A 265 -12.70 34.78 3.70
N SER A 266 -11.91 35.33 2.76
CA SER A 266 -11.79 36.78 2.46
C SER A 266 -10.67 37.06 1.44
N GLU A 267 -11.03 37.36 0.20
CA GLU A 267 -10.37 38.39 -0.62
C GLU A 267 -10.80 39.79 -0.11
N PRO A 268 -10.20 40.94 -0.48
CA PRO A 268 -9.19 41.18 -1.54
C PRO A 268 -8.00 42.05 -1.08
N GLU A 269 -6.95 42.15 -1.89
CA GLU A 269 -6.26 43.45 -2.12
C GLU A 269 -5.32 43.39 -3.34
N GLU A 270 -5.59 44.29 -4.29
CA GLU A 270 -4.72 44.71 -5.38
C GLU A 270 -3.44 45.35 -4.84
N VAL A 271 -2.27 44.91 -5.32
CA VAL A 271 -1.09 45.78 -5.42
C VAL A 271 -0.42 45.58 -6.77
N ALA A 272 -0.46 46.64 -7.57
CA ALA A 272 0.24 46.81 -8.83
C ALA A 272 1.66 47.37 -8.60
N GLY A 273 2.58 47.03 -9.51
CA GLY A 273 3.92 47.62 -9.69
C GLY A 273 5.02 46.60 -9.37
N GLY A 274 6.05 46.36 -10.19
CA GLY A 274 6.55 47.01 -11.39
C GLY A 274 8.07 46.76 -11.43
N GLY A 275 8.62 46.47 -12.61
CA GLY A 275 10.05 46.70 -12.91
C GLY A 275 11.00 45.49 -12.89
N PRO A 276 11.85 45.31 -13.94
CA PRO A 276 12.75 44.16 -14.11
C PRO A 276 14.14 44.42 -13.52
N GLY A 277 14.75 43.38 -12.93
CA GLY A 277 16.08 43.42 -12.32
C GLY A 277 16.96 42.26 -12.75
N ASN A 278 17.87 42.55 -13.67
CA ASN A 278 18.97 41.73 -14.15
C ASN A 278 20.03 41.53 -13.05
N GLY A 279 20.59 40.33 -12.89
CA GLY A 279 21.60 40.08 -11.85
C GLY A 279 22.24 38.69 -11.91
N ASN A 280 23.30 38.58 -12.70
CA ASN A 280 24.33 37.54 -12.58
C ASN A 280 24.82 37.42 -11.13
N ASN A 281 24.96 36.19 -10.62
CA ASN A 281 26.10 35.83 -9.78
C ASN A 281 26.26 34.32 -9.68
N GLY A 282 27.34 33.82 -10.29
CA GLY A 282 27.88 32.50 -10.01
C GLY A 282 28.49 32.51 -8.61
N ASN A 283 28.22 31.45 -7.85
CA ASN A 283 29.01 31.08 -6.69
C ASN A 283 29.12 29.55 -6.64
N ASN A 284 30.35 29.08 -6.75
CA ASN A 284 30.78 27.73 -6.39
C ASN A 284 30.17 27.32 -5.05
N ARG A 285 29.45 26.19 -5.03
CA ARG A 285 29.15 25.46 -3.80
C ARG A 285 29.88 24.12 -3.80
N PRO A 286 30.55 23.75 -2.70
CA PRO A 286 31.31 22.51 -2.60
C PRO A 286 30.39 21.31 -2.34
N GLY A 287 30.63 20.22 -3.09
CA GLY A 287 30.36 18.83 -2.70
C GLY A 287 28.92 18.44 -2.32
N CYS A 288 28.09 18.10 -3.31
CA CYS A 288 26.98 17.17 -3.07
C CYS A 288 27.54 15.74 -2.99
N ASN A 289 27.60 15.18 -1.78
CA ASN A 289 28.01 13.80 -1.55
C ASN A 289 26.84 12.87 -1.90
N GLN A 290 27.04 11.98 -2.88
CA GLN A 290 26.04 10.99 -3.24
C GLN A 290 26.06 9.83 -2.23
N GLY A 291 25.21 9.92 -1.21
CA GLY A 291 25.07 8.86 -0.23
C GLY A 291 23.90 9.10 0.73
N LEU A 292 22.78 8.43 0.45
CA LEU A 292 21.72 8.01 1.38
C LEU A 292 21.20 9.05 2.39
N GLY A 293 20.07 9.68 2.07
CA GLY A 293 19.23 10.37 3.06
C GLY A 293 18.32 11.43 2.44
N ASN A 294 17.02 11.15 2.37
CA ASN A 294 16.00 12.14 1.99
C ASN A 294 15.81 13.15 3.15
N GLY A 295 16.46 14.30 3.04
CA GLY A 295 16.06 15.54 3.72
C GLY A 295 15.09 16.35 2.84
N SER A 296 14.34 17.25 3.47
CA SER A 296 13.20 18.00 2.90
C SER A 296 13.53 19.11 1.90
N ASP A 297 14.78 19.25 1.47
CA ASP A 297 15.21 20.32 0.57
C ASP A 297 15.32 19.80 -0.85
N GLY A 298 14.36 20.23 -1.69
CA GLY A 298 14.19 19.78 -3.07
C GLY A 298 15.43 19.98 -3.93
N CYS A 299 16.08 18.88 -4.29
CA CYS A 299 16.93 18.82 -5.47
C CYS A 299 16.05 18.60 -6.70
N SER A 300 15.95 19.60 -7.57
CA SER A 300 15.31 19.45 -8.89
C SER A 300 16.01 18.35 -9.70
N PRO A 301 15.28 17.38 -10.27
CA PRO A 301 15.84 16.42 -11.20
C PRO A 301 16.00 17.11 -12.56
N GLY A 302 17.12 17.82 -12.74
CA GLY A 302 17.46 18.54 -13.96
C GLY A 302 18.68 17.95 -14.67
N ASN A 303 18.41 17.31 -15.81
CA ASN A 303 19.26 17.18 -17.00
C ASN A 303 20.67 16.57 -16.85
N SER A 304 20.75 15.24 -17.00
CA SER A 304 22.01 14.49 -17.10
C SER A 304 22.50 14.38 -18.56
N ASP A 305 22.92 15.49 -19.16
CA ASP A 305 23.77 15.46 -20.36
C ASP A 305 25.24 15.46 -19.92
N ASN A 306 25.78 14.30 -19.55
CA ASN A 306 27.22 14.16 -19.34
C ASN A 306 27.80 13.06 -20.23
N ASN A 307 28.31 13.52 -21.37
CA ASN A 307 29.26 12.83 -22.23
C ASN A 307 30.54 12.52 -21.45
N GLN A 308 30.78 11.27 -21.09
CA GLN A 308 32.00 10.53 -21.42
C GLN A 308 31.97 9.08 -20.89
N PRO A 309 32.20 8.07 -21.74
CA PRO A 309 32.36 6.68 -21.33
C PRO A 309 33.84 6.29 -21.27
N SER A 310 34.25 5.59 -20.22
CA SER A 310 35.45 4.75 -20.24
C SER A 310 35.33 3.66 -19.17
N ASN A 311 35.08 2.42 -19.59
CA ASN A 311 36.11 1.38 -19.52
C ASN A 311 35.58 0.06 -20.09
N ASP A 312 36.32 -0.38 -21.10
CA ASP A 312 36.23 -1.65 -21.79
C ASP A 312 36.65 -2.82 -20.89
N ASP A 313 35.89 -3.91 -20.96
CA ASP A 313 36.38 -5.27 -20.74
C ASP A 313 35.65 -6.24 -21.69
N SER A 314 36.23 -6.40 -22.90
CA SER A 314 36.45 -7.68 -23.61
C SER A 314 35.26 -8.54 -24.11
N PRO A 315 35.42 -9.39 -25.16
CA PRO A 315 35.89 -9.05 -26.50
C PRO A 315 35.06 -9.81 -27.58
N ASP A 316 33.76 -9.56 -27.77
CA ASP A 316 33.04 -10.28 -28.86
C ASP A 316 31.80 -9.56 -29.45
N ALA A 317 31.63 -8.25 -29.25
CA ALA A 317 30.51 -7.52 -29.85
C ALA A 317 30.99 -6.48 -30.87
N ALA A 318 30.62 -6.72 -32.14
CA ALA A 318 30.89 -5.81 -33.25
C ALA A 318 30.24 -4.42 -33.01
N PRO A 319 30.97 -3.31 -33.25
CA PRO A 319 30.47 -1.96 -33.01
C PRO A 319 29.40 -1.54 -34.04
N GLY A 320 28.20 -1.22 -33.55
CA GLY A 320 27.12 -0.62 -34.32
C GLY A 320 27.35 0.88 -34.57
N ASN A 321 27.13 1.29 -35.82
CA ASN A 321 27.41 2.62 -36.36
C ASN A 321 26.45 3.70 -35.81
N PRO A 322 26.91 4.80 -35.18
CA PRO A 322 26.03 5.89 -34.77
C PRO A 322 25.70 6.84 -35.94
N GLY A 323 24.40 6.98 -36.21
CA GLY A 323 23.85 7.85 -37.25
C GLY A 323 23.97 9.34 -36.96
N ARG A 324 24.90 9.98 -37.68
CA ARG A 324 24.88 11.30 -38.33
C ARG A 324 23.90 12.38 -37.81
N ALA A 325 24.48 13.37 -37.12
CA ALA A 325 23.92 14.69 -36.86
C ALA A 325 23.77 15.55 -38.15
N GLY A 326 22.84 16.50 -38.08
CA GLY A 326 22.32 17.30 -39.20
C GLY A 326 23.30 18.29 -39.85
N GLY A 327 22.96 18.64 -41.09
CA GLY A 327 23.61 19.70 -41.87
C GLY A 327 22.60 20.78 -42.25
N ASN A 328 22.75 21.94 -41.65
CA ASN A 328 22.17 23.22 -42.05
C ASN A 328 22.93 23.72 -43.29
N GLY A 329 22.21 24.10 -44.35
CA GLY A 329 22.80 24.47 -45.64
C GLY A 329 21.88 25.39 -46.45
N ASN A 330 21.97 26.67 -46.16
CA ASN A 330 21.39 27.78 -46.91
C ASN A 330 22.17 28.02 -48.22
N ARG A 331 21.46 28.28 -49.33
CA ARG A 331 21.77 29.20 -50.47
C ARG A 331 21.49 28.60 -51.86
N GLY A 332 20.53 29.24 -52.55
CA GLY A 332 20.80 29.88 -53.84
C GLY A 332 20.39 29.12 -55.11
N GLY A 333 19.60 29.78 -55.95
CA GLY A 333 19.77 29.69 -57.41
C GLY A 333 18.53 29.30 -58.22
N ASN A 334 17.87 30.32 -58.76
CA ASN A 334 17.14 30.36 -60.04
C ASN A 334 17.29 29.15 -60.97
N ASN A 335 16.17 28.67 -61.54
CA ASN A 335 15.92 28.90 -62.96
C ASN A 335 14.47 28.60 -63.39
N ARG A 336 14.01 29.45 -64.31
CA ARG A 336 12.76 29.36 -65.06
C ARG A 336 12.82 28.19 -66.05
N ARG A 337 11.72 27.47 -66.19
CA ARG A 337 10.96 27.25 -67.44
C ARG A 337 9.61 26.65 -67.12
#